data_AF-A0A3D0LH76-F1
#
_entry.id   AF-A0A3D0LH76-F1
#
_cell.length_a   1.000
_cell.length_b   1.000
_cell.length_c   1.000
_cell.angle_alpha   90.00
_cell.angle_beta   90.00
_cell.angle_gamma   90.00
#
_symmetry.space_group_name_H-M   'P 1'
#
loop_
_entity.id
_entity.type
_entity.pdbx_description
1 polymer ?
#
loop_
_entity_poly.entity_id
_entity_poly.type
_entity_poly.pdbx_seq_one_letter_code
_entity_poly.pdbx_strand_id
1 'polypeptide(L)'
;MALPANITSGGDSNVLSIAASNNKGLLIRFLNEQVEDGFYTLVIDYLKDNNFDLNTMKVDEDVKAQCSKLYELGEFVDENIKAKERYEIDEWIEPLFNFVYGDIDSSDIDAPINTTGIYRFSVWLIYLYQREKFGEAMRLIGERIAPLLINVSYQILEDDDRPKNFDKALMGYLDLINVVMEMGLPTSMANSEAYLSNLEVLYDYVIEDPHVGNDYKTQFSIGMFNTFIANKDFTKAFEFYGLNSEYIPIDNMAVYESFKELIRNVNNAHDTSVLSRNVMTTITKQEIYNKRIDTLINEVSAFVKKVYLYIENEPDMKKNLQILGAGAQL
;
A
#
# COMPACT_ATOMS: atom_id res chain seq x y z
N MET A 1 44.35 13.70 0.29
CA MET A 1 43.86 14.89 -0.44
C MET A 1 42.34 14.75 -0.47
N ALA A 2 41.62 15.56 0.30
CA ALA A 2 40.16 15.45 0.45
C ALA A 2 39.46 16.21 -0.70
N LEU A 3 38.52 15.55 -1.36
CA LEU A 3 37.66 16.08 -2.45
C LEU A 3 36.26 15.45 -2.31
N PRO A 4 35.20 16.14 -2.76
CA PRO A 4 34.26 16.81 -1.87
C PRO A 4 33.05 15.96 -1.47
N ALA A 5 32.66 16.07 -0.20
CA ALA A 5 31.33 15.77 0.28
C ALA A 5 30.36 16.84 -0.24
N ASN A 6 29.64 16.53 -1.32
CA ASN A 6 28.34 17.07 -1.73
C ASN A 6 28.14 16.80 -3.21
N ILE A 7 27.53 15.66 -3.53
CA ILE A 7 26.77 15.52 -4.77
C ILE A 7 25.32 15.40 -4.31
N THR A 8 24.58 16.51 -4.38
CA THR A 8 23.10 16.69 -4.28
C THR A 8 22.74 17.91 -3.41
N SER A 9 23.07 19.10 -3.90
CA SER A 9 22.53 20.38 -3.42
C SER A 9 21.79 21.12 -4.54
N GLY A 10 21.05 20.39 -5.36
CA GLY A 10 20.18 21.00 -6.37
C GLY A 10 19.42 19.98 -7.20
N GLY A 11 18.10 19.95 -7.00
CA GLY A 11 17.09 19.51 -7.95
C GLY A 11 17.04 18.01 -8.27
N ASP A 12 15.91 17.39 -7.94
CA ASP A 12 15.35 16.14 -8.48
C ASP A 12 16.20 15.44 -9.56
N SER A 13 17.23 14.74 -9.12
CA SER A 13 17.95 13.80 -9.96
C SER A 13 17.14 12.50 -9.98
N ASN A 14 16.09 12.50 -10.81
CA ASN A 14 15.25 11.35 -11.09
C ASN A 14 16.12 10.18 -11.60
N VAL A 15 15.84 8.93 -11.20
CA VAL A 15 16.61 7.74 -11.63
C VAL A 15 16.75 7.70 -13.15
N LEU A 16 15.68 8.11 -13.85
CA LEU A 16 15.63 8.21 -15.30
C LEU A 16 16.59 9.26 -15.89
N SER A 17 16.82 10.39 -15.21
CA SER A 17 17.75 11.44 -15.70
C SER A 17 19.22 11.08 -15.42
N ILE A 18 19.50 10.39 -14.31
CA ILE A 18 20.83 9.84 -14.02
C ILE A 18 21.12 8.65 -14.94
N ALA A 19 20.16 7.75 -15.16
CA ALA A 19 20.28 6.62 -16.09
C ALA A 19 20.45 7.08 -17.54
N ALA A 20 19.82 8.20 -17.92
CA ALA A 20 20.03 8.85 -19.22
C ALA A 20 21.35 9.63 -19.31
N SER A 21 22.05 9.85 -18.19
CA SER A 21 23.38 10.44 -18.20
C SER A 21 24.41 9.36 -18.58
N ASN A 22 25.39 9.72 -19.42
CA ASN A 22 26.53 8.81 -19.73
C ASN A 22 27.46 8.56 -18.52
N ASN A 23 27.10 8.99 -17.31
CA ASN A 23 27.91 8.88 -16.11
C ASN A 23 27.54 7.62 -15.30
N LYS A 24 28.07 6.47 -15.74
CA LYS A 24 27.84 5.16 -15.11
C LYS A 24 28.27 5.11 -13.64
N GLY A 25 29.31 5.86 -13.26
CA GLY A 25 29.78 5.94 -11.87
C GLY A 25 28.80 6.64 -10.93
N LEU A 26 28.14 7.70 -11.41
CA LEU A 26 27.10 8.40 -10.65
C LEU A 26 25.87 7.51 -10.43
N LEU A 27 25.46 6.78 -11.47
CA LEU A 27 24.33 5.85 -11.40
C LEU A 27 24.58 4.70 -10.40
N ILE A 28 25.77 4.09 -10.43
CA ILE A 28 26.12 3.01 -9.49
C ILE A 28 26.10 3.50 -8.05
N ARG A 29 26.64 4.69 -7.78
CA ARG A 29 26.58 5.28 -6.44
C ARG A 29 25.15 5.56 -5.99
N PHE A 30 24.32 6.08 -6.89
CA PHE A 30 22.91 6.33 -6.62
C PHE A 30 22.17 5.02 -6.28
N LEU A 31 22.32 3.97 -7.08
CA LEU A 31 21.66 2.68 -6.80
C LEU A 31 22.16 2.05 -5.50
N ASN A 32 23.46 2.17 -5.19
CA ASN A 32 24.00 1.68 -3.92
C ASN A 32 23.40 2.43 -2.73
N GLU A 33 23.22 3.75 -2.83
CA GLU A 33 22.52 4.54 -1.81
C GLU A 33 21.07 4.05 -1.63
N GLN A 34 20.36 3.73 -2.72
CA GLN A 34 19.00 3.15 -2.61
C GLN A 34 19.01 1.78 -1.90
N VAL A 35 20.02 0.94 -2.14
CA VAL A 35 20.19 -0.34 -1.42
C VAL A 35 20.46 -0.09 0.07
N GLU A 36 21.31 0.87 0.40
CA GLU A 36 21.63 1.24 1.78
C GLU A 36 20.43 1.79 2.55
N ASP A 37 19.53 2.50 1.86
CA ASP A 37 18.27 2.99 2.42
C ASP A 37 17.21 1.91 2.60
N GLY A 38 17.37 0.76 1.92
CA GLY A 38 16.52 -0.41 2.01
C GLY A 38 15.53 -0.61 0.85
N PHE A 39 15.69 0.08 -0.27
CA PHE A 39 14.82 -0.03 -1.46
C PHE A 39 15.16 -1.21 -2.38
N TYR A 40 15.38 -2.40 -1.81
CA TYR A 40 15.85 -3.56 -2.57
C TYR A 40 14.96 -3.90 -3.76
N THR A 41 13.63 -3.81 -3.63
CA THR A 41 12.67 -4.13 -4.69
C THR A 41 12.82 -3.20 -5.91
N LEU A 42 12.91 -1.90 -5.70
CA LEU A 42 13.11 -0.91 -6.77
C LEU A 42 14.44 -1.15 -7.50
N VAL A 43 15.51 -1.42 -6.76
CA VAL A 43 16.83 -1.68 -7.34
C VAL A 43 16.83 -3.00 -8.12
N ILE A 44 16.13 -4.02 -7.63
CA ILE A 44 15.93 -5.28 -8.35
C ILE A 44 15.22 -5.06 -9.68
N ASP A 45 14.14 -4.27 -9.72
CA ASP A 45 13.42 -4.00 -10.96
C ASP A 45 14.30 -3.29 -11.98
N TYR A 46 15.21 -2.44 -11.51
CA TYR A 46 16.22 -1.83 -12.37
C TYR A 46 17.26 -2.85 -12.87
N LEU A 47 17.72 -3.77 -12.02
CA LEU A 47 18.70 -4.82 -12.35
C LEU A 47 18.14 -5.93 -13.25
N LYS A 48 16.81 -6.12 -13.25
CA LYS A 48 16.11 -7.06 -14.14
C LYS A 48 16.06 -6.60 -15.59
N ASP A 49 16.18 -5.30 -15.86
CA ASP A 49 16.13 -4.78 -17.23
C ASP A 49 17.27 -5.39 -18.07
N ASN A 50 16.93 -5.98 -19.22
CA ASN A 50 17.88 -6.63 -20.13
C ASN A 50 18.99 -5.69 -20.65
N ASN A 51 18.80 -4.37 -20.54
CA ASN A 51 19.82 -3.38 -20.90
C ASN A 51 20.73 -2.98 -19.73
N PHE A 52 20.43 -3.40 -18.50
CA PHE A 52 21.15 -3.00 -17.30
C PHE A 52 21.87 -4.21 -16.66
N ASP A 53 23.13 -4.39 -17.06
CA ASP A 53 24.01 -5.43 -16.50
C ASP A 53 25.23 -4.79 -15.81
N LEU A 54 25.26 -4.86 -14.48
CA LEU A 54 26.35 -4.36 -13.64
C LEU A 54 27.71 -4.96 -14.03
N ASN A 55 27.76 -6.21 -14.47
CA ASN A 55 29.01 -6.90 -14.81
C ASN A 55 29.68 -6.31 -16.06
N THR A 56 28.88 -5.71 -16.94
CA THR A 56 29.38 -5.07 -18.17
C THR A 56 29.69 -3.58 -18.00
N MET A 57 29.38 -3.01 -16.83
CA MET A 57 29.60 -1.59 -16.56
C MET A 57 31.07 -1.31 -16.21
N LYS A 58 31.76 -0.57 -17.08
CA LYS A 58 33.10 -0.05 -16.81
C LYS A 58 33.01 1.15 -15.88
N VAL A 59 33.35 0.95 -14.60
CA VAL A 59 33.55 1.99 -13.59
C VAL A 59 34.90 1.82 -12.89
N ASP A 60 35.37 2.87 -12.23
CA ASP A 60 36.62 2.83 -11.46
C ASP A 60 36.53 1.82 -10.31
N GLU A 61 37.63 1.11 -10.06
CA GLU A 61 37.72 0.08 -9.00
C GLU A 61 37.38 0.62 -7.61
N ASP A 62 37.73 1.88 -7.33
CA ASP A 62 37.38 2.55 -6.06
C ASP A 62 35.86 2.69 -5.90
N VAL A 63 35.12 2.95 -6.98
CA VAL A 63 33.65 3.02 -6.96
C VAL A 63 33.07 1.62 -6.75
N LYS A 64 33.63 0.62 -7.43
CA LYS A 64 33.21 -0.77 -7.27
C LYS A 64 33.38 -1.26 -5.84
N ALA A 65 34.52 -0.96 -5.21
CA ALA A 65 34.82 -1.31 -3.82
C ALA A 65 33.89 -0.62 -2.81
N GLN A 66 33.40 0.59 -3.12
CA GLN A 66 32.48 1.33 -2.25
C GLN A 66 31.02 0.88 -2.37
N CYS A 67 30.66 0.13 -3.41
CA CYS A 67 29.28 -0.24 -3.70
C CYS A 67 29.02 -1.75 -3.60
N SER A 68 29.69 -2.44 -2.67
CA SER A 68 29.68 -3.91 -2.59
C SER A 68 28.27 -4.50 -2.46
N LYS A 69 27.39 -3.88 -1.66
CA LYS A 69 26.00 -4.31 -1.47
C LYS A 69 25.19 -4.29 -2.76
N LEU A 70 25.41 -3.31 -3.63
CA LEU A 70 24.75 -3.25 -4.93
C LEU A 70 25.19 -4.41 -5.84
N TYR A 71 26.47 -4.77 -5.82
CA TYR A 71 26.97 -5.90 -6.60
C TYR A 71 26.51 -7.24 -6.03
N GLU A 72 26.46 -7.41 -4.70
CA GLU A 72 25.86 -8.58 -4.04
C GLU A 72 24.37 -8.74 -4.43
N LEU A 73 23.62 -7.63 -4.47
CA LEU A 73 22.23 -7.64 -4.96
C LEU A 73 22.16 -7.95 -6.46
N GLY A 74 23.13 -7.50 -7.25
CA GLY A 74 23.28 -7.85 -8.67
C GLY A 74 23.45 -9.35 -8.88
N GLU A 75 24.37 -9.97 -8.14
CA GLU A 75 24.57 -11.43 -8.15
C GLU A 75 23.30 -12.17 -7.74
N PHE A 76 22.61 -11.69 -6.70
CA PHE A 76 21.31 -12.24 -6.30
C PHE A 76 20.30 -12.23 -7.46
N VAL A 77 20.17 -11.11 -8.18
CA VAL A 77 19.24 -10.97 -9.33
C VAL A 77 19.62 -11.93 -10.45
N ASP A 78 20.90 -12.03 -10.79
CA ASP A 78 21.34 -12.91 -11.86
C ASP A 78 21.07 -14.39 -11.52
N GLU A 79 21.36 -14.82 -10.28
CA GLU A 79 21.20 -16.21 -9.85
C GLU A 79 19.76 -16.62 -9.54
N ASN A 80 18.98 -15.76 -8.89
CA ASN A 80 17.65 -16.12 -8.37
C ASN A 80 16.50 -15.68 -9.27
N ILE A 81 16.73 -14.71 -10.15
CA ILE A 81 15.68 -14.13 -11.00
C ILE A 81 15.97 -14.46 -12.46
N LYS A 82 17.06 -13.93 -13.04
CA LYS A 82 17.34 -14.08 -14.49
C LYS A 82 17.63 -15.53 -14.88
N ALA A 83 18.57 -16.20 -14.20
CA ALA A 83 18.96 -17.58 -14.53
C ALA A 83 17.83 -18.60 -14.33
N LYS A 84 16.88 -18.31 -13.43
CA LYS A 84 15.72 -19.15 -13.13
C LYS A 84 14.46 -18.73 -13.88
N GLU A 85 14.52 -17.66 -14.67
CA GLU A 85 13.39 -17.04 -15.39
C GLU A 85 12.20 -16.68 -14.47
N ARG A 86 12.47 -16.25 -13.23
CA ARG A 86 11.47 -15.92 -12.20
C ARG A 86 11.23 -14.42 -12.14
N TYR A 87 10.25 -13.91 -12.86
CA TYR A 87 10.04 -12.46 -12.97
C TYR A 87 8.95 -11.92 -12.05
N GLU A 88 8.09 -12.79 -11.51
CA GLU A 88 7.02 -12.41 -10.59
C GLU A 88 7.53 -12.34 -9.15
N ILE A 89 7.04 -11.37 -8.37
CA ILE A 89 7.54 -11.09 -7.02
C ILE A 89 7.40 -12.28 -6.06
N ASP A 90 6.32 -13.02 -6.16
CA ASP A 90 6.05 -14.22 -5.36
C ASP A 90 7.10 -15.32 -5.55
N GLU A 91 7.75 -15.38 -6.73
CA GLU A 91 8.78 -16.38 -7.05
C GLU A 91 10.17 -16.09 -6.44
N TRP A 92 10.45 -14.82 -6.11
CA TRP A 92 11.75 -14.37 -5.60
C TRP A 92 11.70 -13.61 -4.27
N ILE A 93 10.52 -13.29 -3.72
CA ILE A 93 10.39 -12.53 -2.46
C ILE A 93 10.95 -13.29 -1.25
N GLU A 94 10.85 -14.63 -1.21
CA GLU A 94 11.43 -15.44 -0.13
C GLU A 94 12.97 -15.47 -0.19
N PRO A 95 13.61 -15.78 -1.33
CA PRO A 95 15.04 -15.59 -1.49
C PRO A 95 15.50 -14.17 -1.14
N LEU A 96 14.73 -13.14 -1.51
CA LEU A 96 15.06 -11.76 -1.18
C LEU A 96 14.96 -11.48 0.31
N PHE A 97 13.92 -11.97 0.98
CA PHE A 97 13.77 -11.83 2.42
C PHE A 97 14.98 -12.42 3.14
N ASN A 98 15.39 -13.63 2.77
CA ASN A 98 16.56 -14.29 3.35
C ASN A 98 17.87 -13.58 3.00
N PHE A 99 17.98 -12.99 1.80
CA PHE A 99 19.12 -12.17 1.42
C PHE A 99 19.25 -10.91 2.29
N VAL A 100 18.13 -10.21 2.54
CA VAL A 100 18.14 -8.94 3.28
C VAL A 100 18.27 -9.15 4.79
N TYR A 101 17.57 -10.13 5.35
CA TYR A 101 17.45 -10.31 6.80
C TYR A 101 18.18 -11.54 7.35
N GLY A 102 18.66 -12.43 6.49
CA GLY A 102 19.24 -13.71 6.90
C GLY A 102 18.19 -14.75 7.26
N ASP A 103 18.60 -15.75 8.04
CA ASP A 103 17.76 -16.86 8.48
C ASP A 103 16.96 -16.49 9.75
N ILE A 104 16.11 -15.48 9.63
CA ILE A 104 15.19 -15.07 10.71
C ILE A 104 13.79 -15.63 10.47
N ASP A 105 13.07 -15.91 11.56
CA ASP A 105 11.64 -16.21 11.44
C ASP A 105 10.87 -14.94 11.06
N SER A 106 10.29 -14.95 9.87
CA SER A 106 9.43 -13.86 9.35
C SER A 106 8.25 -13.49 10.28
N SER A 107 7.82 -14.39 11.17
CA SER A 107 6.75 -14.11 12.15
C SER A 107 7.28 -13.50 13.46
N ASP A 108 8.59 -13.55 13.71
CA ASP A 108 9.24 -12.90 14.85
C ASP A 108 9.67 -11.47 14.48
N ILE A 109 8.72 -10.53 14.55
CA ILE A 109 8.99 -9.11 14.27
C ILE A 109 9.93 -8.44 15.30
N ASP A 110 10.24 -9.14 16.39
CA ASP A 110 11.18 -8.71 17.42
C ASP A 110 12.62 -9.14 17.09
N ALA A 111 12.82 -9.95 16.05
CA ALA A 111 14.13 -10.43 15.63
C ALA A 111 15.08 -9.27 15.29
N PRO A 112 16.37 -9.37 15.68
CA PRO A 112 17.35 -8.35 15.37
C PRO A 112 17.64 -8.35 13.85
N ILE A 113 17.51 -7.18 13.23
CA ILE A 113 17.85 -6.98 11.82
C ILE A 113 19.14 -6.16 11.67
N ASN A 114 19.93 -6.52 10.66
CA ASN A 114 21.14 -5.78 10.30
C ASN A 114 20.87 -4.65 9.29
N THR A 115 19.67 -4.62 8.71
CA THR A 115 19.24 -3.63 7.73
C THR A 115 18.97 -2.29 8.40
N THR A 116 19.57 -1.23 7.86
CA THR A 116 19.42 0.15 8.34
C THR A 116 18.55 0.97 7.38
N GLY A 117 18.39 2.26 7.66
CA GLY A 117 17.61 3.15 6.81
C GLY A 117 16.12 3.15 7.13
N ILE A 118 15.40 4.02 6.42
CA ILE A 118 13.96 4.21 6.60
C ILE A 118 13.16 3.06 5.98
N TYR A 119 13.63 2.45 4.88
CA TYR A 119 12.95 1.33 4.20
C TYR A 119 13.28 -0.05 4.78
N ARG A 120 13.95 -0.11 5.93
CA ARG A 120 14.45 -1.38 6.50
C ARG A 120 13.39 -2.45 6.74
N PHE A 121 12.10 -2.10 6.81
CA PHE A 121 11.00 -3.05 6.98
C PHE A 121 10.14 -3.26 5.72
N SER A 122 10.46 -2.58 4.62
CA SER A 122 9.65 -2.63 3.38
C SER A 122 9.59 -4.03 2.78
N VAL A 123 10.74 -4.69 2.62
CA VAL A 123 10.83 -6.07 2.11
C VAL A 123 10.10 -7.05 3.03
N TRP A 124 10.23 -6.88 4.36
CA TRP A 124 9.52 -7.70 5.33
C TRP A 124 8.01 -7.55 5.18
N LEU A 125 7.51 -6.32 5.08
CA LEU A 125 6.08 -6.07 4.92
C LEU A 125 5.54 -6.67 3.61
N ILE A 126 6.26 -6.48 2.51
CA ILE A 126 5.91 -7.07 1.21
C ILE A 126 5.92 -8.60 1.30
N TYR A 127 6.92 -9.20 1.96
CA TYR A 127 6.98 -10.65 2.18
C TYR A 127 5.75 -11.15 2.94
N LEU A 128 5.33 -10.48 4.02
CA LEU A 128 4.15 -10.85 4.78
C LEU A 128 2.87 -10.75 3.94
N TYR A 129 2.74 -9.73 3.09
CA TYR A 129 1.62 -9.61 2.15
C TYR A 129 1.57 -10.75 1.14
N GLN A 130 2.71 -11.09 0.54
CA GLN A 130 2.80 -12.22 -0.42
C GLN A 130 2.56 -13.58 0.24
N ARG A 131 2.72 -13.68 1.57
CA ARG A 131 2.42 -14.87 2.36
C ARG A 131 1.06 -14.83 3.04
N GLU A 132 0.23 -13.82 2.76
CA GLU A 132 -1.08 -13.60 3.38
C GLU A 132 -1.04 -13.56 4.93
N LYS A 133 0.11 -13.21 5.51
CA LYS A 133 0.34 -13.08 6.96
C LYS A 133 -0.05 -11.69 7.46
N PHE A 134 -1.32 -11.33 7.26
CA PHE A 134 -1.79 -9.96 7.52
C PHE A 134 -1.80 -9.57 9.00
N GLY A 135 -1.99 -10.53 9.92
CA GLY A 135 -1.91 -10.26 11.36
C GLY A 135 -0.50 -9.83 11.77
N GLU A 136 0.52 -10.57 11.33
CA GLU A 136 1.91 -10.21 11.53
C GLU A 136 2.29 -8.92 10.81
N ALA A 137 1.71 -8.65 9.63
CA ALA A 137 1.94 -7.41 8.90
C ALA A 137 1.38 -6.20 9.67
N MET A 138 0.15 -6.30 10.21
CA MET A 138 -0.42 -5.28 11.09
C MET A 138 0.46 -5.08 12.32
N ARG A 139 0.93 -6.17 12.93
CA ARG A 139 1.83 -6.11 14.08
C ARG A 139 3.14 -5.39 13.74
N LEU A 140 3.76 -5.70 12.60
CA LEU A 140 4.96 -5.04 12.09
C LEU A 140 4.73 -3.55 11.84
N ILE A 141 3.58 -3.19 11.24
CA ILE A 141 3.18 -1.79 11.03
C ILE A 141 3.11 -1.06 12.36
N GLY A 142 2.35 -1.61 13.31
CA GLY A 142 2.10 -1.02 14.61
C GLY A 142 3.33 -0.88 15.49
N GLU A 143 4.11 -1.95 15.60
CA GLU A 143 5.19 -2.05 16.60
C GLU A 143 6.56 -1.60 16.07
N ARG A 144 6.72 -1.46 14.76
CA ARG A 144 8.03 -1.14 14.14
C ARG A 144 7.97 0.01 13.15
N ILE A 145 7.08 -0.05 12.16
CA ILE A 145 7.06 0.93 11.06
C ILE A 145 6.49 2.27 11.52
N ALA A 146 5.33 2.29 12.16
CA ALA A 146 4.75 3.53 12.65
C ALA A 146 5.67 4.25 13.66
N PRO A 147 6.25 3.58 14.67
CA PRO A 147 7.25 4.20 15.55
C PRO A 147 8.48 4.74 14.81
N LEU A 148 8.97 4.02 13.79
CA LEU A 148 10.08 4.49 12.96
C LEU A 148 9.72 5.81 12.25
N LEU A 149 8.55 5.86 11.60
CA LEU A 149 8.10 7.04 10.88
C LEU A 149 7.85 8.22 11.83
N ILE A 150 7.17 7.97 12.97
CA ILE A 150 6.93 8.96 14.02
C ILE A 150 8.24 9.56 14.52
N ASN A 151 9.23 8.73 14.86
CA ASN A 151 10.51 9.21 15.38
C ASN A 151 11.23 10.10 14.37
N VAL A 152 11.18 9.75 13.08
CA VAL A 152 11.80 10.58 12.04
C VAL A 152 11.01 11.87 11.81
N SER A 153 9.68 11.82 11.77
CA SER A 153 8.84 13.02 11.72
C SER A 153 9.12 13.97 12.89
N TYR A 154 9.26 13.43 14.10
CA TYR A 154 9.60 14.20 15.29
C TYR A 154 10.98 14.87 15.17
N GLN A 155 12.00 14.13 14.74
CA GLN A 155 13.34 14.67 14.51
C GLN A 155 13.35 15.79 13.47
N ILE A 156 12.59 15.64 12.38
CA ILE A 156 12.45 16.69 11.36
C ILE A 156 11.89 17.98 11.96
N LEU A 157 10.90 17.87 12.84
CA LEU A 157 10.30 19.03 13.50
C LEU A 157 11.23 19.68 14.53
N GLU A 158 12.06 18.90 15.23
CA GLU A 158 13.02 19.42 16.21
C GLU A 158 14.22 20.10 15.54
N ASP A 159 14.81 19.45 14.53
CA ASP A 159 16.10 19.84 13.94
C ASP A 159 15.95 20.72 12.69
N ASP A 160 14.73 20.86 12.14
CA ASP A 160 14.44 21.50 10.85
C ASP A 160 15.29 20.93 9.69
N ASP A 161 15.69 19.65 9.83
CA ASP A 161 16.47 18.90 8.84
C ASP A 161 15.66 17.70 8.34
N ARG A 162 15.22 17.79 7.08
CA ARG A 162 14.39 16.77 6.44
C ARG A 162 15.24 15.79 5.63
N PRO A 163 15.28 14.48 5.97
CA PRO A 163 16.02 13.51 5.19
C PRO A 163 15.50 13.41 3.76
N LYS A 164 16.41 13.40 2.79
CA LYS A 164 16.10 13.46 1.34
C LYS A 164 15.13 12.40 0.85
N ASN A 165 15.19 11.20 1.43
CA ASN A 165 14.38 10.05 1.00
C ASN A 165 13.17 9.81 1.91
N PHE A 166 12.93 10.66 2.92
CA PHE A 166 11.84 10.50 3.87
C PHE A 166 10.45 10.61 3.22
N ASP A 167 10.23 11.61 2.36
CA ASP A 167 8.93 11.82 1.70
C ASP A 167 8.47 10.59 0.93
N LYS A 168 9.38 10.07 0.10
CA LYS A 168 9.15 8.85 -0.66
C LYS A 168 8.89 7.66 0.26
N ALA A 169 9.52 7.63 1.44
CA ALA A 169 9.43 6.50 2.36
C ALA A 169 8.11 6.49 3.06
N LEU A 170 7.73 7.66 3.57
CA LEU A 170 6.44 7.87 4.18
C LEU A 170 5.33 7.51 3.20
N MET A 171 5.36 8.03 1.97
CA MET A 171 4.37 7.69 0.94
C MET A 171 4.36 6.18 0.62
N GLY A 172 5.51 5.54 0.41
CA GLY A 172 5.58 4.11 0.13
C GLY A 172 5.07 3.23 1.29
N TYR A 173 5.34 3.61 2.54
CA TYR A 173 4.75 2.91 3.68
C TYR A 173 3.26 3.20 3.84
N LEU A 174 2.79 4.42 3.54
CA LEU A 174 1.37 4.75 3.57
C LEU A 174 0.60 3.92 2.54
N ASP A 175 1.13 3.74 1.32
CA ASP A 175 0.57 2.81 0.33
C ASP A 175 0.44 1.40 0.90
N LEU A 176 1.50 0.87 1.51
CA LEU A 176 1.50 -0.46 2.09
C LEU A 176 0.54 -0.56 3.29
N ILE A 177 0.46 0.45 4.14
CA ILE A 177 -0.47 0.50 5.28
C ILE A 177 -1.91 0.52 4.78
N ASN A 178 -2.20 1.32 3.75
CA ASN A 178 -3.52 1.45 3.15
C ASN A 178 -4.02 0.11 2.59
N VAL A 179 -3.14 -0.71 1.99
CA VAL A 179 -3.50 -2.07 1.52
C VAL A 179 -4.16 -2.89 2.64
N VAL A 180 -3.60 -2.89 3.85
CA VAL A 180 -4.16 -3.66 4.98
C VAL A 180 -5.44 -3.02 5.52
N MET A 181 -5.50 -1.69 5.56
CA MET A 181 -6.70 -0.98 6.00
C MET A 181 -7.89 -1.20 5.06
N GLU A 182 -7.66 -1.21 3.76
CA GLU A 182 -8.71 -1.44 2.74
C GLU A 182 -9.29 -2.86 2.80
N MET A 183 -8.50 -3.85 3.26
CA MET A 183 -9.01 -5.21 3.47
C MET A 183 -10.07 -5.30 4.58
N GLY A 184 -10.16 -4.29 5.46
CA GLY A 184 -11.15 -4.26 6.54
C GLY A 184 -10.96 -5.39 7.56
N LEU A 185 -9.72 -5.84 7.78
CA LEU A 185 -9.40 -6.92 8.70
C LEU A 185 -9.61 -6.50 10.17
N PRO A 186 -10.11 -7.39 11.05
CA PRO A 186 -10.23 -7.09 12.47
C PRO A 186 -8.87 -6.74 13.09
N THR A 187 -8.79 -5.64 13.83
CA THR A 187 -7.55 -5.25 14.52
C THR A 187 -7.04 -6.26 15.52
N SER A 188 -7.92 -7.13 16.06
CA SER A 188 -7.53 -8.25 16.91
C SER A 188 -6.60 -9.24 16.21
N MET A 189 -6.57 -9.30 14.86
CA MET A 189 -5.62 -10.11 14.11
C MET A 189 -4.18 -9.64 14.28
N ALA A 190 -3.94 -8.36 14.57
CA ALA A 190 -2.62 -7.84 14.85
C ALA A 190 -2.02 -8.43 16.13
N ASN A 191 -2.87 -8.91 17.05
CA ASN A 191 -2.49 -9.34 18.39
C ASN A 191 -1.60 -8.29 19.12
N SER A 192 -1.89 -7.01 18.88
CA SER A 192 -1.10 -5.89 19.39
C SER A 192 -1.96 -4.67 19.64
N GLU A 193 -1.97 -4.21 20.89
CA GLU A 193 -2.63 -2.96 21.28
C GLU A 193 -1.93 -1.74 20.66
N ALA A 194 -0.66 -1.88 20.28
CA ALA A 194 0.15 -0.82 19.69
C ALA A 194 -0.23 -0.51 18.23
N TYR A 195 -0.95 -1.40 17.54
CA TYR A 195 -1.28 -1.22 16.13
C TYR A 195 -2.05 0.07 15.88
N LEU A 196 -3.23 0.18 16.48
CA LEU A 196 -4.09 1.32 16.24
C LEU A 196 -3.57 2.58 16.94
N SER A 197 -3.02 2.45 18.15
CA SER A 197 -2.50 3.61 18.90
C SER A 197 -1.33 4.30 18.22
N ASN A 198 -0.37 3.55 17.68
CA ASN A 198 0.76 4.15 16.95
C ASN A 198 0.33 4.67 15.58
N LEU A 199 -0.66 4.07 14.94
CA LEU A 199 -1.21 4.62 13.69
C LEU A 199 -1.94 5.94 13.92
N GLU A 200 -2.63 6.11 15.06
CA GLU A 200 -3.21 7.41 15.45
C GLU A 200 -2.13 8.48 15.66
N VAL A 201 -1.05 8.14 16.38
CA VAL A 201 0.05 9.10 16.56
C VAL A 201 0.71 9.44 15.22
N LEU A 202 0.93 8.44 14.36
CA LEU A 202 1.46 8.66 13.02
C LEU A 202 0.53 9.56 12.20
N TYR A 203 -0.78 9.37 12.32
CA TYR A 203 -1.80 10.15 11.62
C TYR A 203 -1.66 11.64 11.91
N ASP A 204 -1.44 12.04 13.16
CA ASP A 204 -1.25 13.45 13.52
C ASP A 204 -0.08 14.08 12.76
N TYR A 205 1.07 13.38 12.70
CA TYR A 205 2.21 13.85 11.91
C TYR A 205 1.92 13.90 10.41
N VAL A 206 1.20 12.90 9.87
CA VAL A 206 0.91 12.81 8.44
C VAL A 206 -0.04 13.91 7.98
N ILE A 207 -1.07 14.24 8.77
CA ILE A 207 -2.04 15.27 8.41
C ILE A 207 -1.43 16.67 8.48
N GLU A 208 -0.58 16.93 9.47
CA GLU A 208 0.07 18.23 9.62
C GLU A 208 1.21 18.45 8.62
N ASP A 209 1.79 17.40 8.03
CA ASP A 209 2.91 17.52 7.10
C ASP A 209 2.47 18.10 5.74
N PRO A 210 2.99 19.28 5.32
CA PRO A 210 2.65 19.87 4.03
C PRO A 210 3.26 19.14 2.82
N HIS A 211 4.25 18.26 3.02
CA HIS A 211 4.88 17.47 1.95
C HIS A 211 4.09 16.21 1.61
N VAL A 212 3.15 15.81 2.46
CA VAL A 212 2.25 14.68 2.18
C VAL A 212 1.09 15.17 1.31
N GLY A 213 0.92 14.53 0.15
CA GLY A 213 -0.18 14.84 -0.76
C GLY A 213 -1.57 14.55 -0.15
N ASN A 214 -2.57 15.36 -0.51
CA ASN A 214 -3.94 15.22 0.00
C ASN A 214 -4.57 13.85 -0.26
N ASP A 215 -4.17 13.16 -1.34
CA ASP A 215 -4.67 11.81 -1.64
C ASP A 215 -4.26 10.81 -0.56
N TYR A 216 -3.00 10.84 -0.11
CA TYR A 216 -2.51 9.99 0.98
C TYR A 216 -3.19 10.33 2.31
N LYS A 217 -3.37 11.62 2.61
CA LYS A 217 -4.12 12.08 3.80
C LYS A 217 -5.54 11.51 3.78
N THR A 218 -6.23 11.67 2.65
CA THR A 218 -7.60 11.17 2.44
C THR A 218 -7.68 9.66 2.61
N GLN A 219 -6.80 8.89 1.96
CA GLN A 219 -6.79 7.43 2.07
C GLN A 219 -6.52 6.98 3.52
N PHE A 220 -5.55 7.60 4.19
CA PHE A 220 -5.23 7.23 5.57
C PHE A 220 -6.38 7.61 6.54
N SER A 221 -7.01 8.78 6.36
CA SER A 221 -8.20 9.17 7.14
C SER A 221 -9.38 8.21 6.93
N ILE A 222 -9.63 7.78 5.68
CA ILE A 222 -10.67 6.78 5.37
C ILE A 222 -10.35 5.45 6.04
N GLY A 223 -9.10 4.98 5.94
CA GLY A 223 -8.65 3.73 6.54
C GLY A 223 -8.80 3.72 8.06
N MET A 224 -8.36 4.80 8.73
CA MET A 224 -8.51 4.99 10.18
C MET A 224 -9.98 5.02 10.60
N PHE A 225 -10.81 5.81 9.91
CA PHE A 225 -12.24 5.91 10.21
C PHE A 225 -12.94 4.56 10.08
N ASN A 226 -12.72 3.84 8.97
CA ASN A 226 -13.28 2.52 8.74
C ASN A 226 -12.80 1.51 9.79
N THR A 227 -11.54 1.60 10.22
CA THR A 227 -10.98 0.73 11.27
C THR A 227 -11.68 0.95 12.62
N PHE A 228 -11.95 2.19 13.02
CA PHE A 228 -12.71 2.48 14.24
C PHE A 228 -14.13 1.91 14.18
N ILE A 229 -14.80 2.03 13.03
CA ILE A 229 -16.13 1.46 12.82
C ILE A 229 -16.09 -0.07 12.89
N ALA A 230 -15.13 -0.71 12.21
CA ALA A 230 -14.96 -2.17 12.23
C ALA A 230 -14.72 -2.71 13.65
N ASN A 231 -14.01 -1.95 14.48
CA ASN A 231 -13.79 -2.26 15.90
C ASN A 231 -15.00 -1.95 16.79
N LYS A 232 -16.08 -1.37 16.25
CA LYS A 232 -17.27 -0.90 16.97
C LYS A 232 -16.97 0.21 17.98
N ASP A 233 -15.87 0.94 17.79
CA ASP A 233 -15.54 2.13 18.58
C ASP A 233 -16.20 3.36 17.96
N PHE A 234 -17.52 3.42 18.06
CA PHE A 234 -18.33 4.46 17.43
C PHE A 234 -18.08 5.85 18.03
N THR A 235 -17.73 5.93 19.31
CA THR A 235 -17.37 7.19 19.96
C THR A 235 -16.11 7.76 19.33
N LYS A 236 -15.06 6.93 19.22
CA LYS A 236 -13.81 7.35 18.62
C LYS A 236 -13.94 7.65 17.13
N ALA A 237 -14.68 6.83 16.39
CA ALA A 237 -14.97 7.09 14.98
C ALA A 237 -15.67 8.44 14.77
N PHE A 238 -16.62 8.79 15.65
CA PHE A 238 -17.32 10.06 15.61
C PHE A 238 -16.40 11.25 15.93
N GLU A 239 -15.61 11.16 17.01
CA GLU A 239 -14.63 12.20 17.38
C GLU A 239 -13.61 12.41 16.26
N PHE A 240 -13.07 11.32 15.72
CA PHE A 240 -12.13 11.33 14.61
C PHE A 240 -12.72 11.98 13.37
N TYR A 241 -13.96 11.63 12.99
CA TYR A 241 -14.65 12.29 11.88
C TYR A 241 -14.88 13.78 12.13
N GLY A 242 -15.28 14.17 13.34
CA GLY A 242 -15.52 15.57 13.70
C GLY A 242 -14.29 16.46 13.51
N LEU A 243 -13.10 15.94 13.82
CA LEU A 243 -11.83 16.65 13.65
C LEU A 243 -11.30 16.60 12.21
N ASN A 244 -11.60 15.52 11.46
CA ASN A 244 -10.95 15.22 10.19
C ASN A 244 -11.91 15.19 8.99
N SER A 245 -13.09 15.81 9.11
CA SER A 245 -14.15 15.72 8.09
C SER A 245 -13.75 16.19 6.69
N GLU A 246 -12.72 17.04 6.58
CA GLU A 246 -12.20 17.50 5.29
C GLU A 246 -11.49 16.39 4.48
N TYR A 247 -10.95 15.38 5.15
CA TYR A 247 -10.26 14.24 4.54
C TYR A 247 -11.12 12.97 4.49
N ILE A 248 -12.37 13.03 4.96
CA ILE A 248 -13.30 11.89 4.97
C ILE A 248 -14.53 12.23 4.10
N PRO A 249 -14.41 12.11 2.77
CA PRO A 249 -15.47 12.46 1.83
C PRO A 249 -16.65 11.49 1.94
N ILE A 250 -17.81 11.98 2.37
CA ILE A 250 -19.02 11.17 2.62
C ILE A 250 -19.58 10.52 1.34
N ASP A 251 -19.30 11.13 0.18
CA ASP A 251 -19.68 10.62 -1.14
C ASP A 251 -18.73 9.51 -1.66
N ASN A 252 -17.64 9.24 -0.96
CA ASN A 252 -16.78 8.10 -1.26
C ASN A 252 -17.45 6.79 -0.80
N MET A 253 -17.54 5.83 -1.73
CA MET A 253 -18.17 4.52 -1.47
C MET A 253 -17.46 3.75 -0.35
N ALA A 254 -16.15 3.95 -0.17
CA ALA A 254 -15.35 3.27 0.86
C ALA A 254 -15.78 3.60 2.30
N VAL A 255 -16.43 4.75 2.53
CA VAL A 255 -16.90 5.17 3.87
C VAL A 255 -18.41 5.14 4.00
N TYR A 256 -19.14 4.85 2.92
CA TYR A 256 -20.60 4.92 2.90
C TYR A 256 -21.27 3.96 3.90
N GLU A 257 -20.86 2.69 3.91
CA GLU A 257 -21.38 1.72 4.88
C GLU A 257 -20.93 2.04 6.30
N SER A 258 -19.70 2.54 6.46
CA SER A 258 -19.17 2.98 7.76
C SER A 258 -19.98 4.13 8.36
N PHE A 259 -20.37 5.13 7.56
CA PHE A 259 -21.26 6.21 8.01
C PHE A 259 -22.66 5.72 8.36
N LYS A 260 -23.21 4.76 7.61
CA LYS A 260 -24.50 4.15 7.99
C LYS A 260 -24.41 3.47 9.35
N GLU A 261 -23.33 2.72 9.57
CA GLU A 261 -23.12 2.02 10.83
C GLU A 261 -22.92 3.02 11.98
N LEU A 262 -22.15 4.09 11.76
CA LEU A 262 -22.00 5.17 12.72
C LEU A 262 -23.35 5.79 13.09
N ILE A 263 -24.14 6.24 12.11
CA ILE A 263 -25.44 6.90 12.32
C ILE A 263 -26.41 6.00 13.11
N ARG A 264 -26.40 4.68 12.88
CA ARG A 264 -27.25 3.73 13.60
C ARG A 264 -26.88 3.57 15.07
N ASN A 265 -25.62 3.81 15.43
CA ASN A 265 -25.09 3.52 16.76
C ASN A 265 -24.79 4.78 17.59
N VAL A 266 -24.75 5.96 16.97
CA VAL A 266 -24.64 7.25 17.65
C VAL A 266 -26.02 7.67 18.19
N ASN A 267 -26.30 7.32 19.45
CA ASN A 267 -27.62 7.48 20.09
C ASN A 267 -27.79 8.76 20.93
N ASN A 268 -26.79 9.64 20.99
CA ASN A 268 -26.88 10.88 21.78
C ASN A 268 -27.31 12.06 20.90
N ALA A 269 -28.34 12.80 21.34
CA ALA A 269 -28.90 13.94 20.60
C ALA A 269 -27.89 15.07 20.28
N HIS A 270 -26.79 15.14 21.04
CA HIS A 270 -25.69 16.07 20.78
C HIS A 270 -24.88 15.63 19.55
N ASP A 271 -24.54 14.35 19.45
CA ASP A 271 -23.69 13.81 18.39
C ASP A 271 -24.42 13.78 17.04
N THR A 272 -25.75 13.56 17.07
CA THR A 272 -26.61 13.71 15.89
C THR A 272 -26.68 15.14 15.36
N SER A 273 -26.36 16.15 16.18
CA SER A 273 -26.33 17.56 15.76
C SER A 273 -25.00 17.97 15.11
N VAL A 274 -23.91 17.27 15.46
CA VAL A 274 -22.55 17.48 14.93
C VAL A 274 -22.31 16.69 13.65
N LEU A 275 -22.89 15.48 13.53
CA LEU A 275 -23.06 14.83 12.23
C LEU A 275 -23.83 15.79 11.33
N SER A 276 -23.13 16.47 10.42
CA SER A 276 -23.71 17.61 9.73
C SER A 276 -25.00 17.19 9.02
N ARG A 277 -25.98 18.10 8.93
CA ARG A 277 -27.18 17.88 8.10
C ARG A 277 -26.81 17.46 6.68
N ASN A 278 -25.64 17.87 6.20
CA ASN A 278 -25.08 17.46 4.91
C ASN A 278 -24.76 15.95 4.89
N VAL A 279 -24.14 15.38 5.92
CA VAL A 279 -23.89 13.92 6.03
C VAL A 279 -25.21 13.16 5.93
N MET A 280 -26.19 13.52 6.77
CA MET A 280 -27.48 12.83 6.79
C MET A 280 -28.21 12.95 5.44
N THR A 281 -28.14 14.13 4.80
CA THR A 281 -28.75 14.37 3.48
C THR A 281 -28.05 13.57 2.38
N THR A 282 -26.72 13.52 2.38
CA THR A 282 -25.93 12.78 1.38
C THR A 282 -26.17 11.28 1.49
N ILE A 283 -26.14 10.72 2.71
CA ILE A 283 -26.46 9.30 2.94
C ILE A 283 -27.90 8.99 2.49
N THR A 284 -28.87 9.83 2.83
CA THR A 284 -30.27 9.64 2.42
C THR A 284 -30.42 9.68 0.89
N LYS A 285 -29.76 10.62 0.20
CA LYS A 285 -29.77 10.69 -1.26
C LYS A 285 -29.16 9.43 -1.87
N GLN A 286 -28.03 8.97 -1.33
CA GLN A 286 -27.36 7.75 -1.79
C GLN A 286 -28.23 6.51 -1.59
N GLU A 287 -28.96 6.40 -0.48
CA GLU A 287 -29.93 5.30 -0.27
C GLU A 287 -31.06 5.30 -1.32
N ILE A 288 -31.56 6.47 -1.70
CA ILE A 288 -32.57 6.59 -2.76
C ILE A 288 -31.99 6.14 -4.11
N TYR A 289 -30.75 6.52 -4.42
CA TYR A 289 -30.08 6.08 -5.64
C TYR A 289 -29.87 4.57 -5.66
N ASN A 290 -29.37 3.99 -4.57
CA ASN A 290 -29.15 2.54 -4.45
C ASN A 290 -30.47 1.77 -4.64
N LYS A 291 -31.57 2.21 -4.01
CA LYS A 291 -32.90 1.61 -4.24
C LYS A 291 -33.36 1.67 -5.70
N ARG A 292 -33.05 2.77 -6.40
CA ARG A 292 -33.37 2.90 -7.83
C ARG A 292 -32.54 1.95 -8.68
N ILE A 293 -31.25 1.81 -8.37
CA ILE A 293 -30.34 0.86 -9.04
C ILE A 293 -30.84 -0.57 -8.83
N ASP A 294 -31.16 -0.96 -7.59
CA ASP A 294 -31.70 -2.29 -7.29
C ASP A 294 -33.01 -2.57 -8.05
N THR A 295 -33.89 -1.58 -8.13
CA THR A 295 -35.12 -1.68 -8.92
C THR A 295 -34.79 -1.91 -10.40
N LEU A 296 -33.84 -1.15 -10.95
CA LEU A 296 -33.43 -1.25 -12.35
C LEU A 296 -32.76 -2.61 -12.65
N ILE A 297 -31.94 -3.12 -11.74
CA ILE A 297 -31.33 -4.45 -11.83
C ILE A 297 -32.42 -5.52 -11.86
N ASN A 298 -33.44 -5.41 -10.99
CA ASN A 298 -34.56 -6.34 -10.97
C ASN A 298 -35.38 -6.29 -12.26
N GLU A 299 -35.62 -5.09 -12.80
CA GLU A 299 -36.31 -4.90 -14.08
C GLU A 299 -35.51 -5.49 -15.26
N VAL A 300 -34.20 -5.24 -15.31
CA VAL A 300 -33.30 -5.81 -16.32
C VAL A 300 -33.25 -7.33 -16.20
N SER A 301 -33.13 -7.87 -14.99
CA SER A 301 -33.14 -9.32 -14.75
C SER A 301 -34.46 -9.95 -15.20
N ALA A 302 -35.59 -9.31 -14.92
CA ALA A 302 -36.90 -9.74 -15.39
C ALA A 302 -37.03 -9.66 -16.93
N PHE A 303 -36.49 -8.61 -17.54
CA PHE A 303 -36.44 -8.46 -18.99
C PHE A 303 -35.59 -9.54 -19.65
N VAL A 304 -34.38 -9.79 -19.14
CA VAL A 304 -33.48 -10.84 -19.62
C VAL A 304 -34.17 -12.22 -19.54
N LYS A 305 -34.84 -12.53 -18.43
CA LYS A 305 -35.65 -13.76 -18.31
C LYS A 305 -36.73 -13.86 -19.38
N LYS A 306 -37.44 -12.77 -19.67
CA LYS A 306 -38.45 -12.74 -20.74
C LYS A 306 -37.84 -12.94 -22.13
N VAL A 307 -36.66 -12.35 -22.40
CA VAL A 307 -35.93 -12.54 -23.66
C VAL A 307 -35.49 -13.99 -23.81
N TYR A 308 -34.92 -14.60 -22.76
CA TYR A 308 -34.59 -16.03 -22.77
C TYR A 308 -35.81 -16.88 -23.07
N LEU A 309 -36.93 -16.63 -22.39
CA LEU A 309 -38.17 -17.37 -22.61
C LEU A 309 -38.74 -17.17 -24.03
N TYR A 310 -38.57 -15.98 -24.61
CA TYR A 310 -38.97 -15.69 -25.97
C TYR A 310 -38.11 -16.47 -26.98
N ILE A 311 -36.79 -16.50 -26.77
CA ILE A 311 -35.85 -17.27 -27.58
C ILE A 311 -36.12 -18.77 -27.49
N GLU A 312 -36.35 -19.31 -26.29
CA GLU A 312 -36.68 -20.74 -26.10
C GLU A 312 -38.02 -21.15 -26.74
N ASN A 313 -38.97 -20.22 -26.80
CA ASN A 313 -40.29 -20.47 -27.39
C ASN A 313 -40.36 -20.14 -28.89
N GLU A 314 -39.30 -19.58 -29.47
CA GLU A 314 -39.17 -19.36 -30.90
C GLU A 314 -39.11 -20.72 -31.62
N PRO A 315 -40.01 -21.02 -32.58
CA PRO A 315 -40.17 -22.36 -33.14
C PRO A 315 -38.89 -22.95 -33.75
N ASP A 316 -38.08 -22.12 -34.43
CA ASP A 316 -36.85 -22.58 -35.06
C ASP A 316 -35.75 -22.79 -34.01
N MET A 317 -35.70 -21.94 -32.99
CA MET A 317 -34.73 -22.07 -31.91
C MET A 317 -35.07 -23.24 -30.98
N LYS A 318 -36.35 -23.50 -30.72
CA LYS A 318 -36.84 -24.66 -29.96
C LYS A 318 -36.51 -25.97 -30.66
N LYS A 319 -36.61 -25.98 -32.00
CA LYS A 319 -36.19 -27.10 -32.84
C LYS A 319 -34.67 -27.29 -32.80
N ASN A 320 -33.89 -26.21 -32.87
CA ASN A 320 -32.42 -26.26 -32.76
C ASN A 320 -31.95 -26.71 -31.37
N LEU A 321 -32.58 -26.24 -30.30
CA LEU A 321 -32.30 -26.65 -28.91
C LEU A 321 -32.69 -28.10 -28.66
N GLN A 322 -33.79 -28.60 -29.25
CA GLN A 322 -34.13 -30.04 -29.21
C GLN A 322 -33.13 -30.90 -29.98
N ILE A 323 -32.62 -30.42 -31.12
CA ILE A 323 -31.57 -31.12 -31.89
C ILE A 323 -30.25 -31.15 -31.11
N LEU A 324 -29.88 -30.04 -30.47
CA LEU A 324 -28.67 -29.94 -29.64
C LEU A 324 -28.79 -30.74 -28.32
N GLY A 325 -29.96 -30.73 -27.68
CA GLY A 325 -30.26 -31.50 -26.47
C GLY A 325 -30.42 -33.01 -26.70
N ALA A 326 -30.87 -33.43 -27.88
CA ALA A 326 -30.91 -34.84 -28.27
C ALA A 326 -29.51 -35.42 -28.57
N GLY A 327 -28.48 -34.58 -28.71
CA GLY A 327 -27.07 -34.97 -28.84
C GLY A 327 -26.27 -34.87 -27.54
N ALA A 328 -26.85 -34.32 -26.46
CA ALA A 328 -26.20 -34.18 -25.15
C ALA A 328 -26.75 -35.23 -24.18
N GLN A 329 -26.51 -36.50 -24.46
CA GLN A 329 -26.28 -37.47 -23.38
C GLN A 329 -24.76 -37.51 -23.14
N LEU A 330 -24.32 -36.72 -22.17
CA LEU A 330 -23.11 -36.96 -21.39
C LEU A 330 -23.54 -37.11 -19.93
#